data_AF-A0A0F9FP39-F1
#
_entry.id   AF-A0A0F9FP39-F1
#
_cell.length_a   1.000
_cell.length_b   1.000
_cell.length_c   1.000
_cell.angle_alpha   90.00
_cell.angle_beta   90.00
_cell.angle_gamma   90.00
#
_symmetry.space_group_name_H-M   'P 1'
#
loop_
_entity.id
_entity.type
_entity.pdbx_description
1 polymer ?
#
loop_
_entity_poly.entity_id
_entity_poly.type
_entity_poly.pdbx_seq_one_letter_code
_entity_poly.pdbx_strand_id
1 'polypeptide(L)'
;AMILDGEGNIVDLAVWRYQAADIDSFNTIISTTIADFTVRGSSAFSGDGVAAVSGLETMQRLGSSDHDDKTDFQFIPKDLPPNDGLQNPGLELPVTNGKTPGLGFSPAATGFGEVLRTDLTTQMLDVNASLWTRVLFEVEEPSALDTLTLQIQYNDGFVAYLDGQELTSRNAPDSPTWDSTATAGRSVEESLTAEDIKVTAAADKLVAGTNVLAIHAMNVAADDDTFLLKAELSATSVEKVGRYFAVPTPGEPNEGAFFGYVEDTQFSVDRGFYDQPFQVEITTDTPDATIRYTTDGSKPSETNGQVYAVPISVTRTTVLRAVATKPGYRNANVDTQTYIFPDDVIRQSMMSTTITSNGVWGPQMRDALLALPTISLVSQDPVSLTESETSVELIFPDGSPGFQVDAGVEHYGGHSINYAKKSMRLSFKSIYGPKVEIRSFRRRGHRRVRPDPSANRFARYHVLR
;
A
#
# COMPACT_ATOMS: atom_id res chain seq x y z
N ALA A 1 37.43 -12.29 15.81
CA ALA A 1 36.34 -12.27 14.82
C ALA A 1 36.81 -11.55 13.54
N MET A 2 37.21 -12.28 12.51
CA MET A 2 37.92 -11.70 11.35
C MET A 2 36.99 -11.03 10.32
N ILE A 3 37.27 -9.78 9.93
CA ILE A 3 36.45 -9.04 8.95
C ILE A 3 37.11 -9.17 7.56
N LEU A 4 36.28 -9.31 6.52
CA LEU A 4 36.68 -9.59 5.15
C LEU A 4 36.05 -8.59 4.17
N ASP A 5 36.64 -8.43 3.00
CA ASP A 5 36.13 -7.54 1.95
C ASP A 5 35.15 -8.20 0.98
N GLY A 6 34.56 -7.39 0.07
CA GLY A 6 33.58 -7.85 -0.92
C GLY A 6 34.17 -8.59 -2.14
N GLU A 7 35.48 -8.78 -2.17
CA GLU A 7 36.20 -9.53 -3.21
C GLU A 7 36.80 -10.77 -2.60
N GLY A 8 37.67 -10.58 -1.64
CA GLY A 8 37.87 -11.57 -0.65
C GLY A 8 39.14 -11.65 0.11
N ASN A 9 39.49 -10.59 0.77
CA ASN A 9 40.75 -10.57 1.48
C ASN A 9 40.46 -10.42 2.97
N ILE A 10 41.37 -10.94 3.79
CA ILE A 10 41.28 -10.73 5.23
C ILE A 10 41.75 -9.34 5.55
N VAL A 11 40.86 -8.59 6.21
CA VAL A 11 41.08 -7.17 6.43
C VAL A 11 41.09 -6.76 7.89
N ASP A 12 40.59 -7.60 8.80
CA ASP A 12 40.60 -7.29 10.23
C ASP A 12 40.44 -8.52 11.12
N LEU A 13 40.64 -8.32 12.42
CA LEU A 13 40.41 -9.22 13.55
C LEU A 13 39.70 -8.46 14.69
N ALA A 14 38.39 -8.62 14.84
CA ALA A 14 37.60 -8.08 15.95
C ALA A 14 37.77 -8.88 17.24
N VAL A 15 37.98 -8.18 18.37
CA VAL A 15 37.97 -8.74 19.73
C VAL A 15 36.71 -8.25 20.46
N TRP A 16 36.11 -9.13 21.28
CA TRP A 16 34.84 -8.90 21.97
C TRP A 16 34.95 -7.93 23.17
N ARG A 17 33.80 -7.33 23.49
CA ARG A 17 33.52 -6.42 24.61
C ARG A 17 33.71 -7.11 25.96
N TYR A 18 34.42 -6.50 26.90
CA TYR A 18 34.41 -6.91 28.31
C TYR A 18 33.47 -6.01 29.12
N GLN A 19 32.58 -6.57 29.95
CA GLN A 19 31.91 -5.79 30.99
C GLN A 19 32.85 -5.54 32.17
N ALA A 20 32.58 -4.54 33.00
CA ALA A 20 33.40 -4.25 34.18
C ALA A 20 33.60 -5.48 35.10
N ALA A 21 32.58 -6.34 35.22
CA ALA A 21 32.65 -7.59 35.97
C ALA A 21 33.56 -8.67 35.33
N ASP A 22 33.77 -8.62 34.01
CA ASP A 22 34.66 -9.54 33.30
C ASP A 22 36.13 -9.09 33.45
N ILE A 23 36.37 -7.78 33.62
CA ILE A 23 37.68 -7.21 33.94
C ILE A 23 38.13 -7.65 35.35
N ASP A 24 37.21 -7.68 36.32
CA ASP A 24 37.48 -8.16 37.69
C ASP A 24 37.90 -9.64 37.75
N SER A 25 37.61 -10.43 36.72
CA SER A 25 37.98 -11.86 36.64
C SER A 25 39.43 -12.11 36.20
N PHE A 26 40.13 -11.08 35.69
CA PHE A 26 41.55 -11.13 35.36
C PHE A 26 42.43 -10.96 36.60
N ASN A 27 42.36 -11.90 37.56
CA ASN A 27 43.31 -12.12 38.66
C ASN A 27 44.17 -10.89 39.10
N THR A 28 43.53 -9.77 39.44
CA THR A 28 44.23 -8.51 39.76
C THR A 28 43.99 -8.12 41.21
N ILE A 29 45.07 -7.79 41.92
CA ILE A 29 45.01 -7.22 43.27
C ILE A 29 44.66 -5.74 43.13
N ILE A 30 43.45 -5.36 43.51
CA ILE A 30 42.98 -3.97 43.49
C ILE A 30 43.53 -3.23 44.71
N SER A 31 44.56 -2.39 44.54
CA SER A 31 45.02 -1.46 45.59
C SER A 31 44.52 -0.04 45.33
N THR A 32 43.26 0.23 45.67
CA THR A 32 42.62 1.52 46.03
C THR A 32 42.85 2.81 45.21
N THR A 33 43.57 2.79 44.09
CA THR A 33 43.53 3.85 43.07
C THR A 33 43.91 3.17 41.76
N ILE A 34 43.06 3.25 40.72
CA ILE A 34 43.27 2.61 39.41
C ILE A 34 44.41 3.37 38.70
N ALA A 35 45.65 3.08 39.06
CA ALA A 35 46.82 3.57 38.35
C ALA A 35 47.36 2.49 37.40
N ASP A 36 47.37 1.22 37.83
CA ASP A 36 48.10 0.18 37.10
C ASP A 36 47.30 -1.13 37.04
N PHE A 37 46.82 -1.49 35.85
CA PHE A 37 46.41 -2.85 35.52
C PHE A 37 47.66 -3.60 35.02
N THR A 38 47.99 -4.74 35.63
CA THR A 38 49.10 -5.61 35.18
C THR A 38 48.55 -7.02 34.96
N VAL A 39 48.50 -7.47 33.71
CA VAL A 39 48.22 -8.88 33.40
C VAL A 39 49.48 -9.69 33.70
N ARG A 40 49.46 -10.53 34.74
CA ARG A 40 50.52 -11.52 34.96
C ARG A 40 50.03 -12.91 34.59
N GLY A 41 50.46 -13.37 33.42
CA GLY A 41 50.27 -14.72 32.90
C GLY A 41 51.05 -14.86 31.60
N SER A 42 51.46 -16.07 31.23
CA SER A 42 52.36 -16.40 30.11
C SER A 42 51.77 -16.18 28.70
N SER A 43 51.06 -15.08 28.47
CA SER A 43 50.36 -14.76 27.22
C SER A 43 50.65 -13.33 26.76
N ALA A 44 51.12 -13.21 25.51
CA ALA A 44 51.10 -12.11 24.53
C ALA A 44 51.17 -10.61 24.91
N PHE A 45 51.03 -10.18 26.17
CA PHE A 45 51.00 -8.78 26.58
C PHE A 45 52.13 -8.47 27.55
N SER A 46 52.99 -7.52 27.23
CA SER A 46 54.01 -7.00 28.16
C SER A 46 54.07 -5.48 28.11
N GLY A 47 53.65 -4.79 29.18
CA GLY A 47 53.72 -3.33 29.27
C GLY A 47 53.07 -2.75 30.52
N ASP A 48 53.30 -1.46 30.77
CA ASP A 48 52.58 -0.70 31.82
C ASP A 48 51.09 -0.60 31.48
N GLY A 49 50.22 -0.42 32.47
CA GLY A 49 48.78 -0.24 32.23
C GLY A 49 48.40 1.09 31.57
N VAL A 50 47.17 1.18 31.05
CA VAL A 50 46.55 2.45 30.63
C VAL A 50 45.95 3.13 31.86
N ALA A 51 46.36 4.37 32.14
CA ALA A 51 45.84 5.12 33.28
C ALA A 51 44.36 5.44 33.09
N ALA A 52 43.53 5.15 34.09
CA ALA A 52 42.13 5.54 34.10
C ALA A 52 42.02 7.08 34.20
N VAL A 53 41.25 7.69 33.30
CA VAL A 53 40.98 9.14 33.30
C VAL A 53 39.58 9.37 33.84
N SER A 54 39.47 10.25 34.84
CA SER A 54 38.20 10.66 35.45
C SER A 54 37.15 11.04 34.38
N GLY A 55 36.02 10.32 34.34
CA GLY A 55 34.91 10.56 33.41
C GLY A 55 34.83 9.63 32.20
N LEU A 56 35.76 8.68 32.08
CA LEU A 56 35.81 7.68 31.00
C LEU A 56 35.63 6.28 31.62
N GLU A 57 34.67 5.48 31.12
CA GLU A 57 34.25 4.21 31.75
C GLU A 57 34.43 2.98 30.85
N THR A 58 34.73 3.17 29.56
CA THR A 58 34.88 2.07 28.59
C THR A 58 36.28 2.09 27.98
N MET A 59 36.98 0.95 27.94
CA MET A 59 38.29 0.82 27.28
C MET A 59 38.10 0.33 25.83
N GLN A 60 38.73 1.00 24.86
CA GLN A 60 38.65 0.68 23.43
C GLN A 60 40.05 0.60 22.82
N ARG A 61 40.24 -0.24 21.79
CA ARG A 61 41.49 -0.32 21.02
C ARG A 61 41.66 0.88 20.08
N LEU A 62 42.88 1.38 19.91
CA LEU A 62 43.22 2.59 19.16
C LEU A 62 44.19 2.25 18.03
N GLY A 63 43.79 2.55 16.78
CA GLY A 63 44.61 2.26 15.60
C GLY A 63 44.64 0.78 15.19
N SER A 64 45.47 0.47 14.19
CA SER A 64 45.47 -0.81 13.45
C SER A 64 46.69 -1.69 13.65
N SER A 65 47.73 -1.16 14.26
CA SER A 65 48.97 -1.89 14.53
C SER A 65 48.84 -2.56 15.89
N ASP A 66 49.27 -3.81 16.01
CA ASP A 66 49.35 -4.53 17.28
C ASP A 66 50.76 -4.39 17.82
N HIS A 67 50.90 -3.56 18.85
CA HIS A 67 52.17 -3.28 19.50
C HIS A 67 52.35 -4.13 20.77
N ASP A 68 51.38 -4.98 21.09
CA ASP A 68 51.32 -5.81 22.31
C ASP A 68 51.51 -4.97 23.60
N ASP A 69 51.15 -3.68 23.54
CA ASP A 69 51.37 -2.71 24.60
C ASP A 69 50.19 -1.75 24.82
N LYS A 70 50.34 -0.85 25.80
CA LYS A 70 49.29 0.10 26.21
C LYS A 70 48.91 1.12 25.15
N THR A 71 49.74 1.33 24.13
CA THR A 71 49.49 2.33 23.10
C THR A 71 48.33 1.94 22.19
N ASP A 72 47.97 0.66 22.21
CA ASP A 72 46.83 0.12 21.49
C ASP A 72 45.49 0.40 22.17
N PHE A 73 45.42 1.08 23.33
CA PHE A 73 44.16 1.24 24.07
C PHE A 73 43.94 2.63 24.66
N GLN A 74 42.67 3.08 24.70
CA GLN A 74 42.23 4.32 25.35
C GLN A 74 40.87 4.16 26.05
N PHE A 75 40.67 4.86 27.15
CA PHE A 75 39.35 4.99 27.79
C PHE A 75 38.48 6.07 27.10
N ILE A 76 37.20 5.79 26.91
CA ILE A 76 36.19 6.68 26.34
C ILE A 76 34.99 6.87 27.32
N PRO A 77 34.22 7.98 27.22
CA PRO A 77 33.02 8.19 28.02
C PRO A 77 31.97 7.11 27.74
N LYS A 78 31.24 6.68 28.77
CA LYS A 78 30.16 5.68 28.66
C LYS A 78 29.05 6.05 27.67
N ASP A 79 28.80 7.35 27.57
CA ASP A 79 27.63 7.90 26.86
C ASP A 79 27.97 8.34 25.43
N LEU A 80 29.24 8.34 25.04
CA LEU A 80 29.58 8.34 23.62
C LEU A 80 29.19 6.96 23.07
N PRO A 81 28.49 6.88 21.93
CA PRO A 81 28.36 5.60 21.26
C PRO A 81 29.79 5.06 21.12
N PRO A 82 30.08 3.84 21.62
CA PRO A 82 31.38 3.26 21.38
C PRO A 82 31.64 3.38 19.88
N ASN A 83 32.82 3.84 19.48
CA ASN A 83 33.19 3.70 18.08
C ASN A 83 33.13 2.19 17.84
N ASP A 84 32.12 1.71 17.12
CA ASP A 84 31.81 0.29 16.89
C ASP A 84 32.86 -0.40 15.96
N GLY A 85 34.12 -0.02 16.13
CA GLY A 85 35.21 -0.15 15.17
C GLY A 85 35.20 1.05 14.21
N LEU A 86 36.20 1.94 14.31
CA LEU A 86 36.49 2.85 13.20
C LEU A 86 37.10 2.01 12.06
N GLN A 87 36.51 2.09 10.87
CA GLN A 87 37.11 1.66 9.62
C GLN A 87 38.53 2.24 9.53
N ASN A 88 39.54 1.40 9.27
CA ASN A 88 40.88 1.91 9.08
C ASN A 88 40.94 2.82 7.84
N PRO A 89 41.55 4.02 7.94
CA PRO A 89 41.70 4.89 6.79
C PRO A 89 42.68 4.24 5.81
N GLY A 90 42.16 3.85 4.64
CA GLY A 90 42.94 3.22 3.57
C GLY A 90 42.36 1.92 3.01
N LEU A 91 41.20 1.48 3.50
CA LEU A 91 40.65 0.16 3.18
C LEU A 91 39.18 0.28 2.73
N GLU A 92 38.94 0.12 1.41
CA GLU A 92 37.62 0.16 0.76
C GLU A 92 37.19 -1.25 0.31
N LEU A 93 36.04 -1.73 0.79
CA LEU A 93 35.58 -3.12 0.60
C LEU A 93 34.08 -3.17 0.24
N PRO A 94 33.64 -3.89 -0.81
CA PRO A 94 32.25 -3.84 -1.25
C PRO A 94 31.37 -4.92 -0.57
N VAL A 95 31.32 -4.94 0.76
CA VAL A 95 30.24 -5.65 1.47
C VAL A 95 29.00 -4.77 1.37
N THR A 96 28.02 -5.20 0.58
CA THR A 96 26.81 -4.43 0.36
C THR A 96 25.57 -5.30 0.53
N ASN A 97 24.58 -4.76 1.23
CA ASN A 97 23.20 -5.24 1.20
C ASN A 97 23.00 -6.70 1.66
N GLY A 98 23.60 -7.12 2.78
CA GLY A 98 23.24 -8.40 3.41
C GLY A 98 23.90 -9.63 2.80
N LYS A 99 25.00 -9.46 2.04
CA LYS A 99 25.71 -10.52 1.32
C LYS A 99 27.19 -10.57 1.65
N THR A 100 27.75 -11.79 1.69
CA THR A 100 29.21 -12.02 1.66
C THR A 100 29.64 -12.48 0.27
N PRO A 101 30.88 -12.23 -0.16
CA PRO A 101 31.47 -13.01 -1.25
C PRO A 101 31.69 -14.46 -0.79
N GLY A 102 32.23 -15.31 -1.67
CA GLY A 102 32.64 -16.65 -1.27
C GLY A 102 34.00 -16.64 -0.58
N LEU A 103 33.97 -16.90 0.72
CA LEU A 103 35.06 -16.80 1.69
C LEU A 103 35.68 -18.17 1.96
N GLY A 104 37.00 -18.35 1.81
CA GLY A 104 37.63 -19.60 2.24
C GLY A 104 38.89 -20.00 1.51
N PHE A 105 39.15 -21.30 1.48
CA PHE A 105 40.32 -21.90 0.84
C PHE A 105 40.08 -23.39 0.58
N SER A 106 40.83 -23.98 -0.35
CA SER A 106 40.84 -25.42 -0.61
C SER A 106 42.03 -25.82 -1.49
N PRO A 107 42.46 -27.10 -1.49
CA PRO A 107 43.46 -27.57 -2.44
C PRO A 107 42.97 -27.44 -3.90
N ALA A 108 43.83 -26.92 -4.78
CA ALA A 108 43.47 -26.52 -6.15
C ALA A 108 42.93 -27.63 -7.07
N ALA A 109 43.12 -28.91 -6.75
CA ALA A 109 42.73 -30.03 -7.62
C ALA A 109 41.27 -30.50 -7.44
N THR A 110 40.63 -30.20 -6.30
CA THR A 110 39.30 -30.73 -5.92
C THR A 110 38.47 -29.75 -5.06
N GLY A 111 38.85 -28.47 -5.05
CA GLY A 111 38.31 -27.46 -4.15
C GLY A 111 37.01 -26.78 -4.60
N PHE A 112 36.72 -25.62 -4.00
CA PHE A 112 35.45 -24.89 -4.18
C PHE A 112 35.33 -24.07 -5.48
N GLY A 113 36.31 -24.17 -6.38
CA GLY A 113 36.27 -23.56 -7.73
C GLY A 113 36.07 -22.04 -7.70
N GLU A 114 35.26 -21.51 -8.64
CA GLU A 114 34.99 -20.07 -8.80
C GLU A 114 34.03 -19.47 -7.73
N VAL A 115 33.55 -20.31 -6.80
CA VAL A 115 32.74 -19.82 -5.67
C VAL A 115 33.62 -18.98 -4.74
N LEU A 116 34.86 -19.41 -4.51
CA LEU A 116 35.82 -18.63 -3.77
C LEU A 116 36.19 -17.39 -4.56
N ARG A 117 35.92 -16.24 -3.96
CA ARG A 117 36.44 -14.94 -4.38
C ARG A 117 37.57 -14.50 -3.47
N THR A 118 37.64 -15.16 -2.32
CA THR A 118 38.35 -14.74 -1.15
C THR A 118 39.24 -15.82 -0.60
N ASP A 119 40.55 -15.57 -0.58
CA ASP A 119 41.51 -16.52 -0.04
C ASP A 119 41.81 -16.20 1.43
N LEU A 120 41.47 -17.14 2.31
CA LEU A 120 41.71 -17.04 3.76
C LEU A 120 42.85 -17.95 4.23
N THR A 121 43.58 -18.59 3.31
CA THR A 121 44.57 -19.63 3.64
C THR A 121 45.57 -19.14 4.68
N THR A 122 46.19 -17.98 4.48
CA THR A 122 47.30 -17.50 5.34
C THR A 122 46.90 -17.13 6.76
N GLN A 123 45.61 -16.94 7.02
CA GLN A 123 45.13 -16.45 8.31
C GLN A 123 44.28 -17.47 9.07
N MET A 124 43.82 -18.54 8.40
CA MET A 124 43.02 -19.58 9.01
C MET A 124 43.71 -20.93 9.01
N LEU A 125 44.26 -21.37 7.87
CA LEU A 125 44.89 -22.69 7.79
C LEU A 125 46.11 -22.76 8.73
N ASP A 126 46.13 -23.79 9.58
CA ASP A 126 47.10 -24.00 10.66
C ASP A 126 47.14 -22.90 11.74
N VAL A 127 46.18 -21.96 11.73
CA VAL A 127 46.14 -20.79 12.63
C VAL A 127 44.86 -20.75 13.46
N ASN A 128 43.69 -20.86 12.84
CA ASN A 128 42.39 -20.75 13.51
C ASN A 128 41.31 -21.49 12.73
N ALA A 129 40.45 -22.22 13.45
CA ALA A 129 39.41 -23.04 12.86
C ALA A 129 38.11 -22.29 12.53
N SER A 130 37.99 -20.99 12.79
CA SER A 130 36.73 -20.28 12.56
C SER A 130 36.87 -18.82 12.12
N LEU A 131 35.80 -18.32 11.49
CA LEU A 131 35.68 -17.00 10.91
C LEU A 131 34.40 -16.33 11.41
N TRP A 132 34.44 -15.03 11.68
CA TRP A 132 33.26 -14.25 12.08
C TRP A 132 33.04 -13.08 11.14
N THR A 133 31.96 -13.10 10.38
CA THR A 133 31.61 -12.01 9.45
C THR A 133 30.53 -11.10 10.04
N ARG A 134 30.51 -9.84 9.60
CA ARG A 134 29.43 -8.88 9.85
C ARG A 134 29.12 -8.15 8.55
N VAL A 135 27.85 -8.12 8.18
CA VAL A 135 27.35 -7.46 6.97
C VAL A 135 26.22 -6.53 7.35
N LEU A 136 26.38 -5.25 7.04
CA LEU A 136 25.34 -4.25 7.23
C LEU A 136 24.38 -4.25 6.04
N PHE A 137 23.11 -4.00 6.31
CA PHE A 137 22.10 -3.78 5.29
C PHE A 137 21.02 -2.82 5.80
N GLU A 138 20.38 -2.13 4.87
CA GLU A 138 19.32 -1.17 5.18
C GLU A 138 17.94 -1.81 4.95
N VAL A 139 17.00 -1.51 5.86
CA VAL A 139 15.59 -1.88 5.73
C VAL A 139 14.74 -0.63 5.90
N GLU A 140 14.03 -0.20 4.86
CA GLU A 140 13.19 1.00 4.94
C GLU A 140 11.91 0.74 5.75
N GLU A 141 11.19 -0.34 5.43
CA GLU A 141 9.92 -0.68 6.06
C GLU A 141 9.87 -2.18 6.43
N PRO A 142 10.34 -2.56 7.64
CA PRO A 142 10.33 -3.96 8.09
C PRO A 142 8.95 -4.61 8.04
N SER A 143 7.89 -3.84 8.33
CA SER A 143 6.49 -4.32 8.30
C SER A 143 5.98 -4.69 6.91
N ALA A 144 6.66 -4.26 5.84
CA ALA A 144 6.28 -4.58 4.47
C ALA A 144 6.84 -5.93 3.98
N LEU A 145 7.74 -6.55 4.75
CA LEU A 145 8.39 -7.81 4.37
C LEU A 145 7.46 -9.00 4.63
N ASP A 146 7.25 -9.82 3.60
CA ASP A 146 6.43 -11.04 3.69
C ASP A 146 7.28 -12.28 3.97
N THR A 147 8.50 -12.33 3.42
CA THR A 147 9.41 -13.47 3.65
C THR A 147 10.84 -12.98 3.83
N LEU A 148 11.59 -13.71 4.67
CA LEU A 148 13.02 -13.52 4.89
C LEU A 148 13.72 -14.88 4.71
N THR A 149 14.73 -14.94 3.85
CA THR A 149 15.45 -16.18 3.50
C THR A 149 16.96 -15.96 3.58
N LEU A 150 17.65 -16.80 4.36
CA LEU A 150 19.11 -16.90 4.35
C LEU A 150 19.50 -18.00 3.36
N GLN A 151 20.11 -17.61 2.25
CA GLN A 151 20.77 -18.53 1.33
C GLN A 151 22.24 -18.66 1.74
N ILE A 152 22.72 -19.88 2.00
CA ILE A 152 24.08 -20.10 2.48
C ILE A 152 24.76 -21.33 1.86
N GLN A 153 26.02 -21.16 1.44
CA GLN A 153 26.97 -22.23 1.15
C GLN A 153 28.04 -22.20 2.24
N TYR A 154 28.32 -23.34 2.86
CA TYR A 154 29.25 -23.43 3.98
C TYR A 154 29.97 -24.78 4.01
N ASN A 155 31.23 -24.78 4.46
CA ASN A 155 31.94 -26.00 4.80
C ASN A 155 31.88 -26.21 6.32
N ASP A 156 31.70 -27.47 6.72
CA ASP A 156 31.56 -27.91 8.12
C ASP A 156 30.40 -27.31 8.92
N GLY A 157 30.54 -26.12 9.52
CA GLY A 157 29.52 -25.56 10.41
C GLY A 157 29.41 -24.04 10.42
N PHE A 158 28.27 -23.53 10.90
CA PHE A 158 28.08 -22.11 11.13
C PHE A 158 27.00 -21.80 12.18
N VAL A 159 27.04 -20.57 12.71
CA VAL A 159 25.94 -19.91 13.42
C VAL A 159 25.68 -18.55 12.78
N ALA A 160 24.45 -18.28 12.35
CA ALA A 160 24.03 -17.00 11.81
C ALA A 160 23.24 -16.20 12.86
N TYR A 161 23.47 -14.89 12.90
CA TYR A 161 22.85 -13.94 13.82
C TYR A 161 22.30 -12.74 13.05
N LEU A 162 21.19 -12.19 13.52
CA LEU A 162 20.61 -10.93 13.08
C LEU A 162 20.51 -10.00 14.27
N ASP A 163 21.19 -8.86 14.19
CA ASP A 163 21.23 -7.83 15.23
C ASP A 163 21.56 -8.39 16.63
N GLY A 164 22.51 -9.33 16.65
CA GLY A 164 22.99 -9.99 17.87
C GLY A 164 22.12 -11.14 18.37
N GLN A 165 21.03 -11.50 17.68
CA GLN A 165 20.21 -12.67 18.01
C GLN A 165 20.45 -13.81 17.03
N GLU A 166 20.57 -15.04 17.53
CA GLU A 166 20.71 -16.22 16.66
C GLU A 166 19.50 -16.39 15.73
N LEU A 167 19.77 -16.64 14.46
CA LEU A 167 18.81 -16.99 13.41
C LEU A 167 18.71 -18.51 13.24
N THR A 168 19.87 -19.15 13.01
CA THR A 168 19.98 -20.58 12.70
C THR A 168 21.44 -21.01 12.77
N SER A 169 21.67 -22.30 12.98
CA SER A 169 23.00 -22.91 13.01
C SER A 169 23.01 -24.29 12.34
N ARG A 170 24.19 -24.73 11.90
CA ARG A 170 24.46 -26.09 11.40
C ARG A 170 25.81 -26.52 11.94
N ASN A 171 25.90 -27.73 12.48
CA ASN A 171 27.14 -28.32 13.02
C ASN A 171 27.92 -27.39 13.98
N ALA A 172 27.22 -26.53 14.71
CA ALA A 172 27.81 -25.67 15.73
C ALA A 172 27.74 -26.35 17.11
N PRO A 173 28.72 -26.13 18.00
CA PRO A 173 28.63 -26.60 19.37
C PRO A 173 27.54 -25.82 20.14
N ASP A 174 27.01 -26.40 21.22
CA ASP A 174 25.92 -25.82 22.01
C ASP A 174 26.27 -24.45 22.64
N SER A 175 27.54 -24.12 22.76
CA SER A 175 28.02 -22.86 23.38
C SER A 175 29.29 -22.40 22.66
N PRO A 176 29.15 -21.80 21.47
CA PRO A 176 30.29 -21.41 20.66
C PRO A 176 31.05 -20.23 21.29
N THR A 177 32.34 -20.43 21.49
CA THR A 177 33.35 -19.39 21.75
C THR A 177 33.89 -18.84 20.44
N TRP A 178 34.65 -17.74 20.49
CA TRP A 178 35.14 -17.05 19.29
C TRP A 178 35.98 -17.93 18.34
N ASP A 179 36.61 -18.98 18.86
CA ASP A 179 37.53 -19.94 18.22
C ASP A 179 36.95 -21.36 18.10
N SER A 180 35.65 -21.54 18.35
CA SER A 180 35.01 -22.85 18.31
C SER A 180 35.12 -23.53 16.95
N THR A 181 35.20 -24.86 17.00
CA THR A 181 35.20 -25.74 15.82
C THR A 181 33.81 -26.30 15.55
N ALA A 182 33.57 -26.72 14.31
CA ALA A 182 32.36 -27.43 13.94
C ALA A 182 32.31 -28.82 14.60
N THR A 183 31.11 -29.30 14.91
CA THR A 183 30.90 -30.63 15.51
C THR A 183 30.97 -31.77 14.49
N ALA A 184 30.87 -31.45 13.21
CA ALA A 184 30.90 -32.41 12.10
C ALA A 184 31.40 -31.74 10.82
N GLY A 185 32.13 -32.52 10.00
CA GLY A 185 32.65 -32.05 8.73
C GLY A 185 31.65 -32.21 7.58
N ARG A 186 31.85 -31.48 6.49
CA ARG A 186 31.09 -31.59 5.24
C ARG A 186 32.02 -31.82 4.06
N SER A 187 31.60 -32.64 3.10
CA SER A 187 32.34 -32.78 1.85
C SER A 187 32.29 -31.52 0.99
N VAL A 188 33.23 -31.38 0.05
CA VAL A 188 33.24 -30.27 -0.92
C VAL A 188 31.94 -30.22 -1.73
N GLU A 189 31.43 -31.37 -2.17
CA GLU A 189 30.19 -31.46 -2.95
C GLU A 189 28.96 -30.95 -2.18
N GLU A 190 28.83 -31.33 -0.91
CA GLU A 190 27.76 -30.85 -0.04
C GLU A 190 27.87 -29.35 0.21
N SER A 191 29.09 -28.85 0.37
CA SER A 191 29.38 -27.44 0.69
C SER A 191 29.10 -26.50 -0.49
N LEU A 192 29.20 -27.01 -1.73
CA LEU A 192 28.86 -26.27 -2.96
C LEU A 192 27.35 -26.17 -3.22
N THR A 193 26.53 -26.95 -2.53
CA THR A 193 25.07 -26.83 -2.64
C THR A 193 24.56 -25.76 -1.69
N ALA A 194 23.93 -24.71 -2.23
CA ALA A 194 23.34 -23.66 -1.41
C ALA A 194 22.10 -24.19 -0.65
N GLU A 195 22.01 -23.85 0.63
CA GLU A 195 20.85 -24.12 1.47
C GLU A 195 20.00 -22.85 1.58
N ASP A 196 18.71 -22.96 1.22
CA ASP A 196 17.73 -21.87 1.40
C ASP A 196 16.97 -22.06 2.72
N ILE A 197 17.33 -21.27 3.73
CA ILE A 197 16.75 -21.35 5.06
C ILE A 197 15.73 -20.22 5.26
N LYS A 198 14.45 -20.58 5.38
CA LYS A 198 13.40 -19.61 5.70
C LYS A 198 13.53 -19.16 7.15
N VAL A 199 13.80 -17.86 7.33
CA VAL A 199 13.95 -17.20 8.64
C VAL A 199 12.91 -16.09 8.83
N THR A 200 11.75 -16.19 8.17
CA THR A 200 10.66 -15.19 8.24
C THR A 200 10.23 -14.85 9.68
N ALA A 201 10.31 -15.79 10.63
CA ALA A 201 10.00 -15.52 12.03
C ALA A 201 10.94 -14.49 12.70
N ALA A 202 12.09 -14.20 12.08
CA ALA A 202 13.00 -13.16 12.51
C ALA A 202 12.74 -11.79 11.86
N ALA A 203 11.77 -11.68 10.93
CA ALA A 203 11.45 -10.42 10.27
C ALA A 203 11.00 -9.34 11.27
N ASP A 204 10.28 -9.73 12.33
CA ASP A 204 9.85 -8.82 13.42
C ASP A 204 11.02 -8.26 14.25
N LYS A 205 12.24 -8.79 14.06
CA LYS A 205 13.45 -8.32 14.75
C LYS A 205 14.16 -7.21 13.96
N LEU A 206 13.84 -7.06 12.68
CA LEU A 206 14.42 -6.01 11.84
C LEU A 206 13.95 -4.64 12.32
N VAL A 207 14.88 -3.68 12.34
CA VAL A 207 14.59 -2.28 12.61
C VAL A 207 14.58 -1.49 11.31
N ALA A 208 13.82 -0.40 11.27
CA ALA A 208 13.93 0.54 10.15
C ALA A 208 15.31 1.21 10.20
N GLY A 209 16.03 1.22 9.08
CA GLY A 209 17.42 1.64 8.96
C GLY A 209 18.40 0.47 8.95
N THR A 210 19.57 0.68 9.54
CA THR A 210 20.70 -0.25 9.50
C THR A 210 20.48 -1.48 10.38
N ASN A 211 20.63 -2.67 9.79
CA ASN A 211 20.62 -3.97 10.45
C ASN A 211 21.94 -4.71 10.16
N VAL A 212 22.27 -5.72 10.96
CA VAL A 212 23.53 -6.48 10.86
C VAL A 212 23.26 -7.98 10.79
N LEU A 213 23.66 -8.60 9.69
CA LEU A 213 23.83 -10.05 9.60
C LEU A 213 25.25 -10.41 10.06
N ALA A 214 25.38 -11.29 11.06
CA ALA A 214 26.67 -11.82 11.47
C ALA A 214 26.70 -13.34 11.32
N ILE A 215 27.84 -13.91 10.89
CA ILE A 215 27.98 -15.36 10.73
C ILE A 215 29.29 -15.82 11.35
N HIS A 216 29.21 -16.77 12.28
CA HIS A 216 30.35 -17.52 12.79
C HIS A 216 30.46 -18.83 12.02
N ALA A 217 31.33 -18.90 11.02
CA ALA A 217 31.61 -20.12 10.27
C ALA A 217 32.82 -20.86 10.85
N MET A 218 32.79 -22.19 10.86
CA MET A 218 33.74 -23.03 11.58
C MET A 218 34.14 -24.24 10.74
N ASN A 219 35.42 -24.59 10.74
CA ASN A 219 35.95 -25.91 10.38
C ASN A 219 35.95 -26.84 11.58
N VAL A 220 36.05 -28.14 11.32
CA VAL A 220 36.23 -29.15 12.38
C VAL A 220 37.59 -29.05 13.08
N ALA A 221 38.61 -28.52 12.41
CA ALA A 221 39.95 -28.29 12.96
C ALA A 221 40.67 -27.13 12.26
N ALA A 222 41.71 -26.58 12.90
CA ALA A 222 42.49 -25.48 12.34
C ALA A 222 43.40 -25.92 11.18
N ASP A 223 43.77 -27.21 11.13
CA ASP A 223 44.55 -27.84 10.07
C ASP A 223 43.68 -28.51 8.99
N ASP A 224 42.35 -28.31 9.02
CA ASP A 224 41.47 -28.71 7.91
C ASP A 224 41.75 -27.82 6.69
N ASP A 225 42.05 -28.44 5.56
CA ASP A 225 42.50 -27.78 4.35
C ASP A 225 41.36 -27.23 3.48
N THR A 226 40.11 -27.42 3.88
CA THR A 226 38.93 -26.87 3.21
C THR A 226 38.16 -25.91 4.10
N PHE A 227 37.78 -24.74 3.59
CA PHE A 227 36.87 -23.80 4.24
C PHE A 227 36.01 -23.10 3.18
N LEU A 228 34.72 -22.92 3.45
CA LEU A 228 33.82 -22.14 2.61
C LEU A 228 32.76 -21.43 3.47
N LEU A 229 32.52 -20.15 3.20
CA LEU A 229 31.34 -19.41 3.61
C LEU A 229 30.90 -18.47 2.49
N LYS A 230 29.65 -18.59 2.05
CA LYS A 230 28.99 -17.59 1.21
C LYS A 230 27.54 -17.47 1.64
N ALA A 231 27.12 -16.28 2.02
CA ALA A 231 25.78 -16.05 2.54
C ALA A 231 25.10 -14.84 1.90
N GLU A 232 23.79 -14.94 1.72
CA GLU A 232 22.92 -13.86 1.28
C GLU A 232 21.62 -13.90 2.09
N LEU A 233 21.31 -12.80 2.78
CA LEU A 233 20.00 -12.58 3.37
C LEU A 233 19.14 -11.80 2.38
N SER A 234 18.03 -12.40 1.96
CA SER A 234 17.10 -11.80 1.01
C SER A 234 15.71 -11.69 1.63
N ALA A 235 15.00 -10.61 1.29
CA ALA A 235 13.62 -10.40 1.69
C ALA A 235 12.74 -10.18 0.46
N THR A 236 11.48 -10.59 0.54
CA THR A 236 10.48 -10.20 -0.45
C THR A 236 9.32 -9.48 0.23
N SER A 237 8.89 -8.38 -0.37
CA SER A 237 7.67 -7.66 -0.03
C SER A 237 6.69 -7.82 -1.19
N VAL A 238 5.50 -8.36 -0.94
CA VAL A 238 4.39 -8.25 -1.87
C VAL A 238 3.65 -6.98 -1.51
N GLU A 239 3.57 -6.05 -2.45
CA GLU A 239 2.72 -4.87 -2.29
C GLU A 239 1.26 -5.35 -2.15
N LYS A 240 0.77 -5.39 -0.91
CA LYS A 240 -0.62 -5.74 -0.62
C LYS A 240 -1.49 -4.54 -0.92
N VAL A 241 -1.73 -4.28 -2.21
CA VAL A 241 -2.68 -3.27 -2.63
C VAL A 241 -4.08 -3.77 -2.28
N GLY A 242 -4.68 -3.16 -1.26
CA GLY A 242 -6.07 -3.41 -0.91
C GLY A 242 -6.96 -3.17 -2.13
N ARG A 243 -7.79 -4.16 -2.47
CA ARG A 243 -8.79 -4.05 -3.54
C ARG A 243 -10.18 -4.26 -2.98
N TYR A 244 -11.15 -3.73 -3.69
CA TYR A 244 -12.57 -3.89 -3.39
C TYR A 244 -13.16 -5.00 -4.23
N PHE A 245 -14.16 -5.68 -3.67
CA PHE A 245 -14.96 -6.70 -4.35
C PHE A 245 -16.44 -6.33 -4.20
N ALA A 246 -17.17 -6.27 -5.32
CA ALA A 246 -18.57 -5.87 -5.31
C ALA A 246 -19.52 -7.04 -5.04
N VAL A 247 -19.06 -8.26 -5.32
CA VAL A 247 -19.85 -9.49 -5.22
C VAL A 247 -19.21 -10.38 -4.16
N PRO A 248 -19.90 -10.68 -3.05
CA PRO A 248 -19.41 -11.65 -2.08
C PRO A 248 -19.28 -13.03 -2.71
N THR A 249 -18.16 -13.73 -2.49
CA THR A 249 -17.94 -15.13 -2.92
C THR A 249 -17.69 -16.06 -1.73
N PRO A 250 -18.69 -16.34 -0.87
CA PRO A 250 -18.48 -17.22 0.30
C PRO A 250 -18.06 -18.63 -0.12
N GLY A 251 -16.93 -19.10 0.40
CA GLY A 251 -16.41 -20.44 0.14
C GLY A 251 -15.68 -20.62 -1.20
N GLU A 252 -15.62 -19.58 -2.02
CA GLU A 252 -14.95 -19.58 -3.33
C GLU A 252 -13.93 -18.43 -3.43
N PRO A 253 -12.93 -18.50 -4.34
CA PRO A 253 -12.02 -17.38 -4.58
C PRO A 253 -12.76 -16.09 -4.97
N ASN A 254 -12.31 -14.95 -4.42
CA ASN A 254 -12.85 -13.64 -4.82
C ASN A 254 -12.39 -13.26 -6.24
N GLU A 255 -13.32 -12.87 -7.10
CA GLU A 255 -13.05 -12.43 -8.48
C GLU A 255 -13.51 -10.97 -8.72
N GLY A 256 -12.99 -10.33 -9.77
CA GLY A 256 -13.45 -8.99 -10.19
C GLY A 256 -13.04 -7.85 -9.26
N ALA A 257 -11.81 -7.91 -8.73
CA ALA A 257 -11.26 -6.89 -7.86
C ALA A 257 -11.09 -5.53 -8.57
N PHE A 258 -11.39 -4.43 -7.89
CA PHE A 258 -11.20 -3.06 -8.40
C PHE A 258 -10.48 -2.16 -7.38
N PHE A 259 -9.86 -1.08 -7.85
CA PHE A 259 -8.99 -0.20 -7.06
C PHE A 259 -9.74 0.75 -6.13
N GLY A 260 -10.97 1.10 -6.46
CA GLY A 260 -11.79 2.01 -5.68
C GLY A 260 -13.06 2.44 -6.41
N TYR A 261 -13.73 3.44 -5.85
CA TYR A 261 -14.92 4.04 -6.44
C TYR A 261 -14.56 5.36 -7.09
N VAL A 262 -15.22 5.67 -8.20
CA VAL A 262 -15.20 7.01 -8.79
C VAL A 262 -16.17 7.88 -7.99
N GLU A 263 -15.71 9.07 -7.61
CA GLU A 263 -16.50 10.12 -6.97
C GLU A 263 -17.57 10.68 -7.91
N ASP A 264 -18.69 11.09 -7.34
CA ASP A 264 -19.87 11.52 -8.08
C ASP A 264 -19.61 12.76 -8.96
N THR A 265 -20.43 12.96 -9.98
CA THR A 265 -20.31 14.16 -10.82
C THR A 265 -20.93 15.38 -10.15
N GLN A 266 -20.29 16.53 -10.31
CA GLN A 266 -20.78 17.81 -9.79
C GLN A 266 -21.08 18.75 -10.96
N PHE A 267 -22.22 19.43 -10.89
CA PHE A 267 -22.65 20.38 -11.92
C PHE A 267 -22.62 21.79 -11.34
N SER A 268 -22.03 22.72 -12.10
CA SER A 268 -22.02 24.15 -11.75
C SER A 268 -23.40 24.82 -11.73
N VAL A 269 -24.39 24.21 -12.39
CA VAL A 269 -25.76 24.71 -12.47
C VAL A 269 -26.73 23.56 -12.21
N ASP A 270 -27.66 23.74 -11.28
CA ASP A 270 -28.65 22.72 -10.91
C ASP A 270 -29.79 22.59 -11.93
N ARG A 271 -30.47 21.44 -11.96
CA ARG A 271 -31.77 21.27 -12.63
C ARG A 271 -32.76 22.34 -12.20
N GLY A 272 -33.60 22.79 -13.13
CA GLY A 272 -34.47 23.93 -12.84
C GLY A 272 -35.14 24.53 -14.05
N PHE A 273 -35.83 25.65 -13.80
CA PHE A 273 -36.44 26.48 -14.82
C PHE A 273 -35.53 27.67 -15.13
N TYR A 274 -35.33 27.94 -16.42
CA TYR A 274 -34.40 28.95 -16.91
C TYR A 274 -35.00 29.77 -18.04
N ASP A 275 -34.64 31.06 -18.07
CA ASP A 275 -35.09 32.01 -19.08
C ASP A 275 -33.99 32.52 -20.00
N GLN A 276 -32.73 32.35 -19.58
CA GLN A 276 -31.58 32.81 -20.33
C GLN A 276 -30.62 31.64 -20.57
N PRO A 277 -29.95 31.59 -21.73
CA PRO A 277 -28.89 30.63 -21.98
C PRO A 277 -27.74 30.73 -20.97
N PHE A 278 -27.10 29.61 -20.66
CA PHE A 278 -25.97 29.52 -19.75
C PHE A 278 -24.98 28.43 -20.17
N GLN A 279 -23.83 28.39 -19.49
CA GLN A 279 -22.86 27.31 -19.63
C GLN A 279 -22.87 26.44 -18.37
N VAL A 280 -22.74 25.13 -18.56
CA VAL A 280 -22.67 24.14 -17.49
C VAL A 280 -21.30 23.48 -17.52
N GLU A 281 -20.58 23.65 -16.43
CA GLU A 281 -19.39 22.87 -16.09
C GLU A 281 -19.76 21.60 -15.32
N ILE A 282 -19.06 20.50 -15.65
CA ILE A 282 -19.15 19.21 -14.95
C ILE A 282 -17.78 18.85 -14.39
N THR A 283 -17.69 18.49 -13.12
CA THR A 283 -16.46 18.07 -12.45
C THR A 283 -16.64 16.75 -11.71
N THR A 284 -15.53 16.14 -11.29
CA THR A 284 -15.48 15.00 -10.36
C THR A 284 -14.22 15.15 -9.53
N ASP A 285 -14.29 14.75 -8.26
CA ASP A 285 -13.14 14.81 -7.35
C ASP A 285 -12.14 13.66 -7.59
N THR A 286 -12.47 12.71 -8.48
CA THR A 286 -11.55 11.61 -8.85
C THR A 286 -10.51 12.09 -9.86
N PRO A 287 -9.22 12.12 -9.49
CA PRO A 287 -8.16 12.49 -10.42
C PRO A 287 -8.11 11.53 -11.60
N ASP A 288 -7.84 12.06 -12.79
CA ASP A 288 -7.72 11.33 -14.06
C ASP A 288 -8.98 10.57 -14.51
N ALA A 289 -10.14 10.81 -13.88
CA ALA A 289 -11.40 10.26 -14.35
C ALA A 289 -11.85 10.95 -15.64
N THR A 290 -12.42 10.17 -16.55
CA THR A 290 -13.06 10.66 -17.77
C THR A 290 -14.54 10.85 -17.52
N ILE A 291 -15.01 12.10 -17.65
CA ILE A 291 -16.44 12.41 -17.64
C ILE A 291 -17.00 12.25 -19.05
N ARG A 292 -18.10 11.49 -19.19
CA ARG A 292 -18.88 11.41 -20.42
C ARG A 292 -20.31 11.88 -20.17
N TYR A 293 -20.91 12.49 -21.18
CA TYR A 293 -22.27 13.01 -21.09
C TYR A 293 -23.11 12.74 -22.35
N THR A 294 -24.42 12.83 -22.19
CA THR A 294 -25.40 12.74 -23.27
C THR A 294 -26.45 13.85 -23.12
N THR A 295 -26.99 14.30 -24.25
CA THR A 295 -28.07 15.30 -24.30
C THR A 295 -29.33 14.81 -24.99
N ASP A 296 -29.33 13.54 -25.43
CA ASP A 296 -30.43 12.88 -26.12
C ASP A 296 -31.26 11.99 -25.18
N GLY A 297 -30.96 12.01 -23.89
CA GLY A 297 -31.62 11.18 -22.87
C GLY A 297 -31.06 9.77 -22.75
N SER A 298 -30.16 9.31 -23.63
CA SER A 298 -29.52 7.99 -23.51
C SER A 298 -28.60 7.90 -22.29
N LYS A 299 -28.40 6.71 -21.71
CA LYS A 299 -27.58 6.55 -20.50
C LYS A 299 -26.08 6.61 -20.87
N PRO A 300 -25.31 7.60 -20.38
CA PRO A 300 -23.87 7.64 -20.63
C PRO A 300 -23.19 6.43 -19.95
N SER A 301 -22.07 5.99 -20.52
CA SER A 301 -21.25 4.91 -20.01
C SER A 301 -19.79 5.11 -20.44
N GLU A 302 -18.88 4.21 -20.08
CA GLU A 302 -17.48 4.26 -20.54
C GLU A 302 -17.34 4.36 -22.08
N THR A 303 -18.32 3.82 -22.82
CA THR A 303 -18.32 3.76 -24.28
C THR A 303 -19.45 4.55 -24.94
N ASN A 304 -20.47 4.98 -24.19
CA ASN A 304 -21.59 5.77 -24.70
C ASN A 304 -21.55 7.22 -24.20
N GLY A 305 -21.75 8.18 -25.11
CA GLY A 305 -21.77 9.61 -24.80
C GLY A 305 -20.50 10.35 -25.23
N GLN A 306 -20.57 11.68 -25.20
CA GLN A 306 -19.47 12.58 -25.56
C GLN A 306 -18.54 12.78 -24.37
N VAL A 307 -17.23 12.82 -24.62
CA VAL A 307 -16.25 13.14 -23.57
C VAL A 307 -16.37 14.63 -23.23
N TYR A 308 -16.52 14.94 -21.95
CA TYR A 308 -16.55 16.31 -21.46
C TYR A 308 -15.13 16.90 -21.45
N ALA A 309 -14.95 18.03 -22.13
CA ALA A 309 -13.67 18.73 -22.24
C ALA A 309 -13.79 20.25 -22.10
N VAL A 310 -14.98 20.80 -22.35
CA VAL A 310 -15.29 22.23 -22.26
C VAL A 310 -16.71 22.41 -21.71
N PRO A 311 -17.02 23.56 -21.09
CA PRO A 311 -18.37 23.84 -20.58
C PRO A 311 -19.45 23.69 -21.66
N ILE A 312 -20.59 23.11 -21.30
CA ILE A 312 -21.69 22.80 -22.21
C ILE A 312 -22.64 23.98 -22.30
N SER A 313 -22.89 24.48 -23.51
CA SER A 313 -23.85 25.57 -23.73
C SER A 313 -25.29 25.06 -23.73
N VAL A 314 -26.09 25.52 -22.78
CA VAL A 314 -27.52 25.21 -22.64
C VAL A 314 -28.32 26.43 -23.07
N THR A 315 -28.96 26.35 -24.23
CA THR A 315 -29.68 27.47 -24.86
C THR A 315 -31.19 27.25 -24.94
N ARG A 316 -31.64 26.05 -24.58
CA ARG A 316 -33.02 25.58 -24.70
C ARG A 316 -33.26 24.42 -23.73
N THR A 317 -34.51 23.98 -23.61
CA THR A 317 -34.87 22.80 -22.79
C THR A 317 -33.99 21.61 -23.16
N THR A 318 -33.19 21.15 -22.20
CA THR A 318 -32.13 20.15 -22.41
C THR A 318 -32.10 19.21 -21.23
N VAL A 319 -32.06 17.92 -21.52
CA VAL A 319 -31.71 16.89 -20.54
C VAL A 319 -30.22 16.66 -20.68
N LEU A 320 -29.46 16.82 -19.60
CA LEU A 320 -28.03 16.53 -19.56
C LEU A 320 -27.79 15.39 -18.59
N ARG A 321 -27.20 14.29 -19.06
CA ARG A 321 -26.82 13.15 -18.22
C ARG A 321 -25.32 12.98 -18.24
N ALA A 322 -24.68 12.70 -17.11
CA ALA A 322 -23.23 12.50 -17.04
C ALA A 322 -22.84 11.32 -16.16
N VAL A 323 -21.65 10.78 -16.42
CA VAL A 323 -20.99 9.77 -15.58
C VAL A 323 -19.48 10.00 -15.61
N ALA A 324 -18.83 9.89 -14.46
CA ALA A 324 -17.39 9.84 -14.34
C ALA A 324 -16.92 8.38 -14.34
N THR A 325 -15.87 8.09 -15.11
CA THR A 325 -15.35 6.73 -15.30
C THR A 325 -13.83 6.71 -15.20
N LYS A 326 -13.27 5.64 -14.60
CA LYS A 326 -11.81 5.45 -14.51
C LYS A 326 -11.48 3.96 -14.64
N PRO A 327 -10.59 3.57 -15.57
CA PRO A 327 -10.22 2.16 -15.74
C PRO A 327 -9.77 1.51 -14.43
N GLY A 328 -10.31 0.33 -14.12
CA GLY A 328 -10.01 -0.41 -12.89
C GLY A 328 -10.71 0.11 -11.62
N TYR A 329 -11.54 1.14 -11.73
CA TYR A 329 -12.40 1.64 -10.66
C TYR A 329 -13.86 1.31 -10.99
N ARG A 330 -14.71 1.31 -9.96
CA ARG A 330 -16.15 1.19 -10.13
C ARG A 330 -16.76 2.58 -10.34
N ASN A 331 -17.45 2.77 -11.45
CA ASN A 331 -18.08 4.04 -11.81
C ASN A 331 -19.13 4.49 -10.79
N ALA A 332 -19.33 5.80 -10.68
CA ALA A 332 -20.43 6.41 -9.96
C ALA A 332 -21.78 6.13 -10.64
N ASN A 333 -22.89 6.54 -10.01
CA ASN A 333 -24.19 6.63 -10.66
C ASN A 333 -24.17 7.60 -11.85
N VAL A 334 -25.23 7.55 -12.65
CA VAL A 334 -25.45 8.55 -13.70
C VAL A 334 -26.25 9.69 -13.10
N ASP A 335 -25.68 10.88 -13.12
CA ASP A 335 -26.42 12.08 -12.75
C ASP A 335 -27.21 12.61 -13.93
N THR A 336 -28.40 13.11 -13.63
CA THR A 336 -29.30 13.75 -14.60
C THR A 336 -29.63 15.15 -14.12
N GLN A 337 -29.51 16.12 -15.02
CA GLN A 337 -29.96 17.50 -14.84
C GLN A 337 -30.88 17.85 -16.00
N THR A 338 -32.17 18.05 -15.73
CA THR A 338 -33.11 18.63 -16.70
C THR A 338 -33.20 20.14 -16.52
N TYR A 339 -32.78 20.87 -17.56
CA TYR A 339 -32.93 22.32 -17.66
C TYR A 339 -34.16 22.64 -18.50
N ILE A 340 -35.16 23.30 -17.91
CA ILE A 340 -36.46 23.56 -18.53
C ILE A 340 -36.56 25.04 -18.91
N PHE A 341 -36.78 25.31 -20.20
CA PHE A 341 -37.08 26.64 -20.71
C PHE A 341 -38.58 26.71 -21.02
N PRO A 342 -39.40 27.42 -20.22
CA PRO A 342 -40.86 27.40 -20.37
C PRO A 342 -41.33 27.76 -21.78
N ASP A 343 -40.66 28.71 -22.42
CA ASP A 343 -41.00 29.16 -23.77
C ASP A 343 -40.76 28.06 -24.82
N ASP A 344 -39.77 27.20 -24.63
CA ASP A 344 -39.55 26.04 -25.49
C ASP A 344 -40.63 24.99 -25.28
N VAL A 345 -41.03 24.74 -24.03
CA VAL A 345 -42.11 23.81 -23.69
C VAL A 345 -43.41 24.24 -24.38
N ILE A 346 -43.76 25.53 -24.34
CA ILE A 346 -44.95 26.08 -25.00
C ILE A 346 -44.90 25.88 -26.52
N ARG A 347 -43.70 25.91 -27.12
CA ARG A 347 -43.48 25.80 -28.57
C ARG A 347 -43.29 24.36 -29.06
N GLN A 348 -43.30 23.36 -28.17
CA GLN A 348 -43.18 21.97 -28.57
C GLN A 348 -44.29 21.59 -29.56
N SER A 349 -43.94 20.81 -30.58
CA SER A 349 -44.87 20.38 -31.65
C SER A 349 -46.06 19.56 -31.14
N MET A 350 -45.90 18.90 -29.99
CA MET A 350 -46.93 18.09 -29.34
C MET A 350 -47.94 18.93 -28.54
N MET A 351 -47.66 20.22 -28.31
CA MET A 351 -48.60 21.11 -27.65
C MET A 351 -49.77 21.47 -28.57
N SER A 352 -50.98 21.48 -28.03
CA SER A 352 -52.16 21.87 -28.79
C SER A 352 -52.13 23.37 -29.09
N THR A 353 -52.00 23.73 -30.36
CA THR A 353 -52.00 25.13 -30.82
C THR A 353 -53.34 25.84 -30.56
N THR A 354 -54.44 25.10 -30.46
CA THR A 354 -55.75 25.63 -30.01
C THR A 354 -55.69 26.16 -28.58
N ILE A 355 -54.71 25.73 -27.77
CA ILE A 355 -54.46 26.24 -26.42
C ILE A 355 -53.33 27.26 -26.44
N THR A 356 -52.15 26.91 -26.98
CA THR A 356 -50.96 27.76 -26.88
C THR A 356 -51.05 29.05 -27.71
N SER A 357 -51.82 29.05 -28.80
CA SER A 357 -52.09 30.25 -29.61
C SER A 357 -53.43 30.92 -29.30
N ASN A 358 -54.16 30.46 -28.28
CA ASN A 358 -55.43 31.06 -27.89
C ASN A 358 -55.21 32.45 -27.26
N GLY A 359 -56.00 33.46 -27.66
CA GLY A 359 -55.85 34.83 -27.14
C GLY A 359 -56.10 34.98 -25.63
N VAL A 360 -56.81 34.03 -25.00
CA VAL A 360 -57.07 34.02 -23.55
C VAL A 360 -56.12 33.07 -22.81
N TRP A 361 -55.95 31.84 -23.30
CA TRP A 361 -55.16 30.81 -22.60
C TRP A 361 -53.67 30.86 -22.91
N GLY A 362 -53.29 31.25 -24.13
CA GLY A 362 -51.89 31.36 -24.55
C GLY A 362 -51.04 32.21 -23.60
N PRO A 363 -51.48 33.45 -23.26
CA PRO A 363 -50.76 34.29 -22.29
C PRO A 363 -50.63 33.68 -20.88
N GLN A 364 -51.53 32.77 -20.49
CA GLN A 364 -51.51 32.13 -19.16
C GLN A 364 -50.61 30.89 -19.10
N MET A 365 -50.15 30.37 -20.24
CA MET A 365 -49.43 29.11 -20.31
C MET A 365 -48.15 29.12 -19.48
N ARG A 366 -47.41 30.22 -19.52
CA ARG A 366 -46.14 30.36 -18.82
C ARG A 366 -46.34 30.30 -17.31
N ASP A 367 -47.25 31.11 -16.78
CA ASP A 367 -47.60 31.09 -15.36
C ASP A 367 -48.15 29.72 -14.94
N ALA A 368 -48.92 29.06 -15.81
CA ALA A 368 -49.46 27.73 -15.55
C ALA A 368 -48.38 26.65 -15.45
N LEU A 369 -47.30 26.72 -16.24
CA LEU A 369 -46.16 25.80 -16.16
C LEU A 369 -45.35 26.01 -14.88
N LEU A 370 -45.25 27.26 -14.40
CA LEU A 370 -44.50 27.62 -13.20
C LEU A 370 -45.33 27.54 -11.91
N ALA A 371 -46.63 27.27 -12.00
CA ALA A 371 -47.51 27.21 -10.84
C ALA A 371 -47.36 25.93 -9.99
N LEU A 372 -46.74 24.88 -10.52
CA LEU A 372 -46.63 23.58 -9.88
C LEU A 372 -45.22 22.98 -10.04
N PRO A 373 -44.79 22.13 -9.10
CA PRO A 373 -43.59 21.31 -9.28
C PRO A 373 -43.69 20.41 -10.50
N THR A 374 -42.57 20.22 -11.18
CA THR A 374 -42.43 19.31 -12.33
C THR A 374 -41.78 18.01 -11.89
N ILE A 375 -42.29 16.89 -12.41
CA ILE A 375 -41.57 15.60 -12.38
C ILE A 375 -40.99 15.39 -13.77
N SER A 376 -39.67 15.33 -13.89
CA SER A 376 -38.97 14.91 -15.12
C SER A 376 -38.74 13.41 -15.07
N LEU A 377 -39.00 12.71 -16.18
CA LEU A 377 -38.72 11.30 -16.35
C LEU A 377 -37.84 11.13 -17.59
N VAL A 378 -36.65 10.57 -17.42
CA VAL A 378 -35.68 10.38 -18.50
C VAL A 378 -35.39 8.90 -18.65
N SER A 379 -35.94 8.31 -19.71
CA SER A 379 -35.80 6.90 -20.06
C SER A 379 -35.15 6.74 -21.43
N GLN A 380 -34.34 5.69 -21.58
CA GLN A 380 -33.75 5.33 -22.86
C GLN A 380 -34.80 4.79 -23.84
N ASP A 381 -35.76 4.02 -23.32
CA ASP A 381 -36.85 3.43 -24.10
C ASP A 381 -38.21 4.00 -23.68
N PRO A 382 -39.21 4.02 -24.60
CA PRO A 382 -40.58 4.35 -24.22
C PRO A 382 -41.10 3.45 -23.11
N VAL A 383 -41.75 4.05 -22.11
CA VAL A 383 -42.37 3.30 -21.01
C VAL A 383 -43.33 2.24 -21.55
N SER A 384 -43.19 1.01 -21.04
CA SER A 384 -43.93 -0.18 -21.46
C SER A 384 -44.61 -0.86 -20.27
N LEU A 385 -45.31 -1.97 -20.48
CA LEU A 385 -45.85 -2.80 -19.38
C LEU A 385 -44.77 -3.54 -18.58
N THR A 386 -43.56 -3.63 -19.14
CA THR A 386 -42.40 -4.20 -18.47
C THR A 386 -41.63 -3.08 -17.77
N GLU A 387 -41.31 -3.28 -16.49
CA GLU A 387 -40.51 -2.35 -15.71
C GLU A 387 -39.12 -2.16 -16.32
N SER A 388 -38.76 -0.91 -16.57
CA SER A 388 -37.43 -0.50 -17.03
C SER A 388 -36.88 0.65 -16.18
N GLU A 389 -35.58 0.90 -16.26
CA GLU A 389 -34.94 2.00 -15.53
C GLU A 389 -35.34 3.38 -16.12
N THR A 390 -35.53 4.36 -15.24
CA THR A 390 -35.69 5.78 -15.58
C THR A 390 -35.03 6.65 -14.52
N SER A 391 -34.48 7.78 -14.94
CA SER A 391 -34.11 8.84 -14.00
C SER A 391 -35.34 9.70 -13.69
N VAL A 392 -35.55 9.99 -12.42
CA VAL A 392 -36.70 10.75 -11.91
C VAL A 392 -36.18 12.00 -11.20
N GLU A 393 -36.62 13.17 -11.66
CA GLU A 393 -36.32 14.44 -11.01
C GLU A 393 -37.60 15.11 -10.51
N LEU A 394 -37.60 15.64 -9.29
CA LEU A 394 -38.61 16.60 -8.82
C LEU A 394 -38.01 18.00 -8.87
N ILE A 395 -38.62 18.91 -9.60
CA ILE A 395 -38.11 20.26 -9.85
C ILE A 395 -39.14 21.29 -9.40
N PHE A 396 -38.77 22.19 -8.50
CA PHE A 396 -39.65 23.25 -8.02
C PHE A 396 -39.40 24.57 -8.79
N PRO A 397 -40.45 25.24 -9.29
CA PRO A 397 -40.33 26.52 -9.98
C PRO A 397 -39.71 27.66 -9.16
N ASP A 398 -39.76 27.58 -7.83
CA ASP A 398 -39.17 28.56 -6.92
C ASP A 398 -37.67 28.33 -6.65
N GLY A 399 -37.07 27.33 -7.30
CA GLY A 399 -35.67 26.95 -7.11
C GLY A 399 -35.40 26.21 -5.80
N SER A 400 -36.44 25.86 -5.03
CA SER A 400 -36.25 25.06 -3.83
C SER A 400 -35.71 23.65 -4.15
N PRO A 401 -34.89 23.06 -3.26
CA PRO A 401 -34.25 21.78 -3.52
C PRO A 401 -35.26 20.67 -3.83
N GLY A 402 -35.05 20.05 -4.99
CA GLY A 402 -35.75 18.86 -5.42
C GLY A 402 -35.02 17.58 -5.03
N PHE A 403 -35.18 16.56 -5.87
CA PHE A 403 -34.31 15.38 -5.86
C PHE A 403 -34.09 14.87 -7.28
N GLN A 404 -33.04 14.07 -7.46
CA GLN A 404 -32.91 13.14 -8.57
C GLN A 404 -32.58 11.77 -8.03
N VAL A 405 -33.23 10.75 -8.58
CA VAL A 405 -32.89 9.34 -8.37
C VAL A 405 -33.30 8.49 -9.56
N ASP A 406 -32.65 7.35 -9.71
CA ASP A 406 -33.09 6.30 -10.62
C ASP A 406 -34.16 5.40 -9.98
N ALA A 407 -35.15 5.02 -10.79
CA ALA A 407 -36.27 4.18 -10.38
C ALA A 407 -36.72 3.25 -11.52
N GLY A 408 -37.47 2.21 -11.17
CA GLY A 408 -38.21 1.42 -12.16
C GLY A 408 -39.46 2.18 -12.61
N VAL A 409 -39.77 2.16 -13.90
CA VAL A 409 -40.99 2.71 -14.48
C VAL A 409 -41.70 1.69 -15.35
N GLU A 410 -43.03 1.63 -15.21
CA GLU A 410 -43.90 0.83 -16.07
C GLU A 410 -45.27 1.50 -16.26
N HIS A 411 -45.93 1.17 -17.36
CA HIS A 411 -47.36 1.38 -17.49
C HIS A 411 -48.10 0.52 -16.48
N TYR A 412 -49.04 1.12 -15.78
CA TYR A 412 -49.77 0.47 -14.70
C TYR A 412 -51.25 0.82 -14.71
N GLY A 413 -52.10 -0.15 -14.36
CA GLY A 413 -53.56 0.01 -14.30
C GLY A 413 -54.26 -0.76 -15.42
N GLY A 414 -55.38 -1.43 -15.10
CA GLY A 414 -56.08 -2.32 -16.02
C GLY A 414 -56.63 -1.63 -17.27
N HIS A 415 -57.81 -1.00 -17.18
CA HIS A 415 -58.45 -0.38 -18.36
C HIS A 415 -57.76 0.93 -18.82
N SER A 416 -56.97 1.56 -17.94
CA SER A 416 -56.34 2.86 -18.16
C SER A 416 -55.15 2.84 -19.15
N ILE A 417 -54.56 1.68 -19.41
CA ILE A 417 -53.47 1.53 -20.40
C ILE A 417 -53.95 1.60 -21.85
N ASN A 418 -55.25 1.61 -22.11
CA ASN A 418 -55.81 1.71 -23.47
C ASN A 418 -56.06 3.15 -23.92
N TYR A 419 -55.99 4.13 -23.02
CA TYR A 419 -56.18 5.55 -23.36
C TYR A 419 -54.89 6.20 -23.88
N ALA A 420 -55.01 7.35 -24.54
CA ALA A 420 -53.86 8.16 -24.95
C ALA A 420 -53.05 8.64 -23.73
N LYS A 421 -53.73 8.95 -22.62
CA LYS A 421 -53.10 9.24 -21.32
C LYS A 421 -52.90 7.93 -20.55
N LYS A 422 -51.66 7.44 -20.53
CA LYS A 422 -51.28 6.22 -19.82
C LYS A 422 -51.09 6.51 -18.33
N SER A 423 -51.47 5.55 -17.49
CA SER A 423 -51.11 5.55 -16.07
C SER A 423 -49.76 4.86 -15.91
N MET A 424 -48.90 5.40 -15.04
CA MET A 424 -47.54 4.92 -14.80
C MET A 424 -47.33 4.66 -13.31
N ARG A 425 -46.43 3.72 -12.99
CA ARG A 425 -45.95 3.45 -11.64
C ARG A 425 -44.44 3.64 -11.59
N LEU A 426 -43.97 4.27 -10.51
CA LEU A 426 -42.55 4.35 -10.17
C LEU A 426 -42.23 3.38 -9.01
N SER A 427 -41.16 2.62 -9.16
CA SER A 427 -40.69 1.60 -8.22
C SER A 427 -39.27 1.94 -7.74
N PHE A 428 -39.13 2.41 -6.50
CA PHE A 428 -37.83 2.74 -5.90
C PHE A 428 -37.18 1.49 -5.29
N LYS A 429 -36.51 0.71 -6.14
CA LYS A 429 -35.82 -0.54 -5.76
C LYS A 429 -34.31 -0.31 -5.71
N SER A 430 -33.63 -1.02 -4.81
CA SER A 430 -32.16 -0.93 -4.65
C SER A 430 -31.37 -1.36 -5.89
N ILE A 431 -32.00 -2.05 -6.83
CA ILE A 431 -31.39 -2.42 -8.13
C ILE A 431 -31.23 -1.22 -9.08
N TYR A 432 -31.97 -0.13 -8.86
CA TYR A 432 -31.90 1.08 -9.67
C TYR A 432 -31.13 2.20 -8.99
N GLY A 433 -31.21 2.30 -7.66
CA GLY A 433 -30.52 3.35 -6.93
C GLY A 433 -30.78 3.31 -5.42
N PRO A 434 -30.24 4.27 -4.65
CA PRO A 434 -30.47 4.37 -3.22
C PRO A 434 -31.96 4.53 -2.89
N LYS A 435 -32.39 4.02 -1.73
CA LYS A 435 -33.77 4.20 -1.26
C LYS A 435 -34.00 5.67 -0.89
N VAL A 436 -35.02 6.29 -1.47
CA VAL A 436 -35.40 7.68 -1.14
C VAL A 436 -36.48 7.74 -0.07
N GLU A 437 -36.26 8.54 0.97
CA GLU A 437 -37.34 9.04 1.83
C GLU A 437 -38.01 10.27 1.20
N ILE A 438 -39.07 10.06 0.41
CA ILE A 438 -39.85 11.17 -0.14
C ILE A 438 -40.75 11.76 0.97
N ARG A 439 -40.28 12.78 1.68
CA ARG A 439 -41.01 13.43 2.80
C ARG A 439 -42.15 14.36 2.39
N SER A 440 -42.52 14.44 1.11
CA SER A 440 -43.52 15.40 0.62
C SER A 440 -44.98 14.94 0.71
N PHE A 441 -45.27 13.66 0.97
CA PHE A 441 -46.64 13.21 1.21
C PHE A 441 -46.96 13.19 2.71
N ARG A 442 -47.32 14.34 3.27
CA ARG A 442 -47.94 14.41 4.60
C ARG A 442 -49.16 13.48 4.58
N ARG A 443 -49.08 12.32 5.27
CA ARG A 443 -50.20 11.40 5.50
C ARG A 443 -51.36 12.17 6.15
N ARG A 444 -52.29 12.72 5.37
CA ARG A 444 -53.67 12.89 5.84
C ARG A 444 -54.35 11.55 5.63
N GLY A 445 -54.63 10.88 6.74
CA GLY A 445 -55.09 9.50 6.79
C GLY A 445 -56.28 9.22 5.88
N HIS A 446 -56.35 7.97 5.44
CA HIS A 446 -57.50 7.38 4.79
C HIS A 446 -58.79 7.65 5.57
N ARG A 447 -59.56 8.66 5.16
CA ARG A 447 -61.02 8.63 5.30
C ARG A 447 -61.59 8.44 3.92
N ARG A 448 -62.38 7.38 3.74
CA ARG A 448 -63.29 7.22 2.59
C ARG A 448 -64.21 8.44 2.58
N VAL A 449 -63.92 9.42 1.73
CA VAL A 449 -64.84 10.49 1.39
C VAL A 449 -65.65 9.98 0.20
N ARG A 450 -66.96 9.85 0.39
CA ARG A 450 -67.91 9.61 -0.72
C ARG A 450 -67.79 10.79 -1.71
N PRO A 451 -68.00 10.58 -3.02
CA PRO A 451 -67.73 11.62 -4.00
C PRO A 451 -68.68 12.80 -3.79
N ASP A 452 -68.11 13.96 -3.50
CA ASP A 452 -68.75 15.26 -3.70
C ASP A 452 -68.63 15.58 -5.20
N PRO A 453 -69.73 15.80 -5.94
CA PRO A 453 -69.70 16.09 -7.37
C PRO A 453 -69.06 17.43 -7.76
N SER A 454 -68.58 18.25 -6.80
CA SER A 454 -68.19 19.64 -7.06
C SER A 454 -66.70 19.99 -6.93
N ALA A 455 -65.80 19.05 -6.63
CA ALA A 455 -64.37 19.35 -6.46
C ALA A 455 -63.49 18.71 -7.55
N ASN A 456 -63.32 19.41 -8.66
CA ASN A 456 -62.40 19.05 -9.72
C ASN A 456 -60.95 19.37 -9.28
N ARG A 457 -60.24 18.43 -8.66
CA ARG A 457 -58.78 18.51 -8.46
C ARG A 457 -58.12 17.19 -8.87
N PHE A 458 -57.85 17.08 -10.17
CA PHE A 458 -56.95 16.06 -10.72
C PHE A 458 -55.53 16.61 -10.77
N ALA A 459 -54.58 15.92 -10.13
CA ALA A 459 -53.16 16.13 -10.37
C ALA A 459 -52.88 15.83 -11.85
N ARG A 460 -52.49 16.86 -12.62
CA ARG A 460 -52.16 16.74 -14.03
C ARG A 460 -50.68 16.39 -14.17
N TYR A 461 -50.40 15.13 -14.49
CA TYR A 461 -49.10 14.74 -15.06
C TYR A 461 -49.03 15.20 -16.51
N HIS A 462 -48.02 16.01 -16.85
CA HIS A 462 -47.54 16.19 -18.22
C HIS A 462 -46.32 15.28 -18.38
N VAL A 463 -46.41 14.33 -19.31
CA VAL A 463 -45.26 13.58 -19.80
C VAL A 463 -44.74 14.38 -20.99
N LEU A 464 -43.58 15.01 -20.83
CA LEU A 464 -42.83 15.53 -21.97
C LEU A 464 -42.29 14.30 -22.71
N ARG A 465 -42.75 14.09 -23.95
CA ARG A 465 -42.18 13.10 -24.88
C ARG A 465 -41.31 13.82 -25.87
#